data_AF-Q9KJ85-F1
#
_entry.id   AF-Q9KJ85-F1
#
_cell.length_a   1.000
_cell.length_b   1.000
_cell.length_c   1.000
_cell.angle_alpha   90.00
_cell.angle_beta   90.00
_cell.angle_gamma   90.00
#
_symmetry.space_group_name_H-M   'P 1'
#
loop_
_entity.id
_entity.type
_entity.pdbx_description
1 polymer ?
#
loop_
_entity_poly.entity_id
_entity_poly.type
_entity_poly.pdbx_seq_one_letter_code
_entity_poly.pdbx_strand_id
1 'polypeptide(L)'
;KFKEYTTLVDQRPVSMIRDLLKVKVADQPLALEQVEPLEAILKRFDSAGISLGALSPEAHEALAEAMNRLGARSNSGEGGEDPSRYGTIKSSKIKQVATGRFGVTPEYLVNAEVLQIKVAQGA
;
A
#
# COMPACT_ATOMS: atom_id res chain seq x y z
N LYS A 1 -20.41 4.72 -9.38
CA LYS A 1 -19.02 5.19 -9.58
C LYS A 1 -17.96 4.09 -9.47
N PHE A 2 -17.65 3.47 -8.31
CA PHE A 2 -16.60 2.44 -8.24
C PHE A 2 -16.88 1.23 -9.16
N LYS A 3 -18.11 0.70 -9.13
CA LYS A 3 -18.51 -0.40 -10.01
C LYS A 3 -18.54 -0.02 -11.50
N GLU A 4 -18.81 1.23 -11.84
CA GLU A 4 -18.70 1.72 -13.23
C GLU A 4 -17.24 1.69 -13.70
N TYR A 5 -16.31 2.15 -12.85
CA TYR A 5 -14.87 2.08 -13.13
C TYR A 5 -14.38 0.64 -13.30
N THR A 6 -14.76 -0.29 -12.40
CA THR A 6 -14.33 -1.69 -12.53
C THR A 6 -14.89 -2.32 -13.80
N THR A 7 -16.14 -2.05 -14.18
CA THR A 7 -16.71 -2.54 -15.45
C THR A 7 -15.89 -2.06 -16.65
N LEU A 8 -15.46 -0.79 -16.67
CA LEU A 8 -14.59 -0.27 -17.73
C LEU A 8 -13.25 -1.03 -17.81
N VAL A 9 -12.65 -1.33 -16.65
CA VAL A 9 -11.37 -2.06 -16.55
C VAL A 9 -11.53 -3.55 -16.90
N ASP A 10 -12.66 -4.17 -16.56
CA ASP A 10 -12.92 -5.60 -16.76
C ASP A 10 -13.33 -5.92 -18.21
N GLN A 11 -13.93 -4.96 -18.93
CA GLN A 11 -14.45 -5.15 -20.29
C GLN A 11 -13.51 -4.67 -21.40
N ARG A 12 -12.35 -4.11 -21.06
CA ARG A 12 -11.35 -3.68 -22.06
C ARG A 12 -10.74 -4.88 -22.80
N PRO A 13 -10.11 -4.67 -23.97
CA PRO A 13 -9.29 -5.70 -24.62
C PRO A 13 -8.15 -6.21 -23.73
N VAL A 14 -7.69 -7.43 -23.98
CA VAL A 14 -6.55 -8.04 -23.27
C VAL A 14 -5.32 -7.12 -23.34
N SER A 15 -4.72 -6.83 -22.18
CA SER A 15 -3.47 -6.06 -22.07
C SER A 15 -2.47 -6.66 -21.08
N MET A 16 -2.91 -7.57 -20.20
CA MET A 16 -2.11 -8.22 -19.18
C MET A 16 -2.37 -9.73 -19.22
N ILE A 17 -1.38 -10.55 -18.84
CA ILE A 17 -1.53 -12.02 -18.81
C ILE A 17 -2.75 -12.46 -17.99
N ARG A 18 -3.02 -11.78 -16.86
CA ARG A 18 -4.18 -12.07 -16.01
C ARG A 18 -5.53 -11.96 -16.72
N ASP A 19 -5.62 -11.20 -17.80
CA ASP A 19 -6.85 -11.06 -18.59
C ASP A 19 -7.16 -12.34 -19.40
N LEU A 20 -6.16 -13.20 -19.61
CA LEU A 20 -6.32 -14.50 -20.26
C LEU A 20 -6.75 -15.62 -19.30
N LEU A 21 -6.80 -15.32 -18.00
CA LEU A 21 -7.15 -16.28 -16.96
C LEU A 21 -8.62 -16.12 -16.58
N LYS A 22 -9.25 -17.24 -16.18
CA LYS A 22 -10.59 -17.24 -15.58
C LYS A 22 -10.55 -17.94 -14.24
N VAL A 23 -11.25 -17.37 -13.26
CA VAL A 23 -11.45 -18.01 -11.96
C VAL A 23 -12.39 -19.20 -12.17
N LYS A 24 -11.97 -20.40 -11.78
CA LYS A 24 -12.87 -21.55 -11.70
C LYS A 24 -13.75 -21.39 -10.47
N VAL A 25 -15.03 -21.17 -10.69
CA VAL A 25 -16.01 -20.99 -9.61
C VAL A 25 -16.38 -22.34 -8.98
N ALA A 26 -16.73 -22.31 -7.69
CA ALA A 26 -17.31 -23.46 -7.02
C ALA A 26 -18.77 -23.67 -7.47
N ASP A 27 -19.24 -24.91 -7.45
CA ASP A 27 -20.62 -25.24 -7.83
C ASP A 27 -21.65 -24.62 -6.88
N GLN A 28 -21.27 -24.43 -5.61
CA GLN A 28 -22.09 -23.77 -4.60
C GLN A 28 -21.37 -22.51 -4.08
N PRO A 29 -21.95 -21.31 -4.27
CA PRO A 29 -21.38 -20.09 -3.76
C PRO A 29 -21.53 -20.01 -2.23
N LEU A 30 -20.53 -19.42 -1.58
CA LEU A 30 -20.57 -19.13 -0.15
C LEU A 30 -21.48 -17.93 0.12
N ALA A 31 -22.22 -17.95 1.24
CA ALA A 31 -22.95 -16.79 1.71
C ALA A 31 -21.98 -15.65 2.11
N LEU A 32 -22.34 -14.39 1.86
CA LEU A 32 -21.43 -13.26 2.09
C LEU A 32 -21.07 -13.12 3.57
N GLU A 33 -22.00 -13.47 4.47
CA GLU A 33 -21.84 -13.44 5.92
C GLU A 33 -20.79 -14.46 6.42
N GLN A 34 -20.44 -15.44 5.59
CA GLN A 34 -19.41 -16.42 5.87
C GLN A 34 -18.03 -16.00 5.31
N VAL A 35 -17.97 -14.92 4.51
CA VAL A 35 -16.72 -14.32 4.07
C VAL A 35 -16.13 -13.50 5.22
N GLU A 36 -14.80 -13.48 5.33
CA GLU A 36 -14.13 -12.68 6.34
C GLU A 36 -14.50 -11.19 6.23
N PRO A 37 -14.56 -10.46 7.36
CA PRO A 37 -14.99 -9.07 7.36
C PRO A 37 -13.98 -8.16 6.65
N LEU A 38 -14.46 -7.01 6.16
CA LEU A 38 -13.66 -6.06 5.38
C LEU A 38 -12.42 -5.60 6.15
N GLU A 39 -12.52 -5.39 7.45
CA GLU A 39 -11.44 -4.96 8.32
C GLU A 39 -10.31 -5.99 8.41
N ALA A 40 -10.61 -7.28 8.21
CA ALA A 40 -9.59 -8.32 8.11
C ALA A 40 -8.91 -8.27 6.74
N ILE A 41 -9.68 -8.09 5.67
CA ILE A 41 -9.18 -7.96 4.29
C ILE A 41 -8.21 -6.78 4.16
N LEU A 42 -8.60 -5.60 4.67
CA LEU A 42 -7.83 -4.35 4.54
C LEU A 42 -6.44 -4.42 5.15
N LYS A 43 -6.23 -5.23 6.20
CA LYS A 43 -4.91 -5.43 6.82
C LYS A 43 -3.87 -6.04 5.88
N ARG A 44 -4.32 -6.64 4.76
CA ARG A 44 -3.44 -7.24 3.74
C ARG A 44 -3.03 -6.23 2.66
N PHE A 45 -3.53 -5.00 2.72
CA PHE A 45 -3.21 -3.95 1.76
C PHE A 45 -2.06 -3.11 2.31
N ASP A 46 -1.08 -2.85 1.44
CA ASP A 46 -0.02 -1.89 1.70
C ASP A 46 -0.08 -0.81 0.59
N SER A 47 0.14 0.46 0.95
CA SER A 47 0.39 1.48 -0.07
C SER A 47 1.81 1.30 -0.62
N ALA A 48 1.99 1.51 -1.93
CA ALA A 48 3.32 1.49 -2.53
C ALA A 48 4.24 2.55 -1.89
N GLY A 49 5.54 2.26 -1.83
CA GLY A 49 6.55 3.22 -1.39
C GLY A 49 6.82 4.23 -2.49
N ILE A 50 6.37 5.47 -2.29
CA ILE A 50 6.61 6.60 -3.20
C ILE A 50 7.26 7.70 -2.36
N SER A 51 8.45 8.14 -2.75
CA SER A 51 9.26 9.03 -1.91
C SER A 51 8.60 10.39 -1.67
N LEU A 52 8.78 10.91 -0.45
CA LEU A 52 8.66 12.34 -0.22
C LEU A 52 9.61 13.09 -1.18
N GLY A 53 9.07 14.04 -1.95
CA GLY A 53 9.77 14.70 -3.06
C GLY A 53 9.25 14.26 -4.44
N ALA A 54 8.82 13.00 -4.60
CA ALA A 54 8.04 12.58 -5.76
C ALA A 54 6.54 12.85 -5.54
N LEU A 55 6.07 12.66 -4.30
CA LEU A 55 4.80 13.19 -3.81
C LEU A 55 5.04 14.47 -3.00
N SER A 56 4.02 15.33 -2.96
CA SER A 56 3.98 16.41 -2.00
C SER A 56 3.86 15.87 -0.56
N PRO A 57 4.27 16.64 0.46
CA PRO A 57 4.08 16.26 1.86
C PRO A 57 2.62 15.92 2.19
N GLU A 58 1.66 16.70 1.70
CA GLU A 58 0.23 16.51 1.95
C GLU A 58 -0.27 15.18 1.39
N ALA A 59 0.14 14.83 0.17
CA ALA A 59 -0.23 13.57 -0.46
C ALA A 59 0.38 12.37 0.28
N HIS A 60 1.65 12.49 0.67
CA HIS A 60 2.36 11.43 1.38
C HIS A 60 1.76 11.18 2.78
N GLU A 61 1.46 12.24 3.52
CA GLU A 61 0.83 12.15 4.84
C GLU A 61 -0.60 11.64 4.77
N ALA A 62 -1.38 12.07 3.76
CA ALA A 62 -2.74 11.60 3.57
C ALA A 62 -2.81 10.09 3.33
N LEU A 63 -1.87 9.52 2.57
CA LEU A 63 -1.75 8.07 2.38
C LEU A 63 -1.44 7.36 3.71
N ALA A 64 -0.47 7.86 4.47
CA ALA A 64 -0.11 7.25 5.75
C ALA A 64 -1.27 7.28 6.74
N GLU A 65 -1.94 8.42 6.86
CA GLU A 65 -3.10 8.57 7.72
C GLU A 65 -4.25 7.65 7.31
N ALA A 66 -4.57 7.57 6.01
CA ALA A 66 -5.62 6.70 5.52
C ALA A 66 -5.32 5.22 5.83
N MET A 67 -4.10 4.75 5.52
CA MET A 67 -3.73 3.35 5.77
C MET A 67 -3.73 3.02 7.26
N ASN A 68 -3.26 3.93 8.11
CA ASN A 68 -3.28 3.73 9.56
C ASN A 68 -4.70 3.69 10.14
N ARG A 69 -5.61 4.55 9.65
CA ARG A 69 -7.04 4.51 10.03
C ARG A 69 -7.71 3.18 9.63
N LEU A 70 -7.31 2.59 8.50
CA LEU A 70 -7.82 1.31 8.00
C LEU A 70 -7.17 0.09 8.66
N GLY A 71 -6.18 0.27 9.54
CA GLY A 71 -5.40 -0.82 10.12
C GLY A 71 -4.41 -1.47 9.15
N ALA A 72 -4.26 -0.90 7.96
CA ALA A 72 -3.34 -1.29 6.90
C ALA A 72 -1.96 -0.65 7.12
N ARG A 73 -1.07 -0.71 6.12
CA ARG A 73 0.26 -0.06 6.19
C ARG A 73 0.53 0.87 5.01
N SER A 74 1.20 1.98 5.28
CA SER A 74 1.84 2.78 4.24
C SER A 74 3.35 2.60 4.27
N ASN A 75 3.99 2.93 3.14
CA ASN A 75 5.43 2.86 2.95
C ASN A 75 6.01 4.25 2.69
N SER A 76 7.07 4.62 3.41
CA SER A 76 7.76 5.92 3.31
C SER A 76 8.42 6.20 1.96
N GLY A 77 8.66 5.15 1.15
CA GLY A 77 9.49 5.26 -0.03
C GLY A 77 10.94 5.62 0.32
N GLU A 78 11.69 6.13 -0.67
CA GLU A 78 13.14 6.31 -0.59
C GLU A 78 13.60 7.58 0.12
N GLY A 79 12.72 8.56 0.30
CA GLY A 79 13.09 9.93 0.67
C GLY A 79 13.30 10.18 2.17
N GLY A 80 13.20 9.13 2.99
CA GLY A 80 13.10 9.27 4.44
C GLY A 80 11.71 9.69 4.91
N GLU A 81 11.62 10.07 6.18
CA GLU A 81 10.39 10.56 6.78
C GLU A 81 10.69 11.60 7.85
N ASP A 82 9.85 12.63 7.94
CA ASP A 82 10.00 13.70 8.93
C ASP A 82 9.78 13.14 10.35
N PRO A 83 10.71 13.34 11.30
CA PRO A 83 10.56 12.85 12.67
C PRO A 83 9.31 13.34 13.41
N SER A 84 8.76 14.51 13.04
CA SER A 84 7.51 15.01 13.62
C SER A 84 6.30 14.11 13.37
N ARG A 85 6.38 13.20 12.39
CA ARG A 85 5.33 12.22 12.08
C ARG A 85 5.39 11.00 12.99
N TYR A 86 6.53 10.73 13.64
CA TYR A 86 6.68 9.55 14.49
C TYR A 86 5.73 9.60 15.69
N GLY A 87 5.17 8.45 16.05
CA GLY A 87 4.13 8.34 17.08
C GLY A 87 2.76 8.94 16.70
N THR A 88 2.62 9.54 15.51
CA THR A 88 1.34 10.08 15.03
C THR A 88 0.67 9.13 14.03
N ILE A 89 -0.59 9.40 13.71
CA ILE A 89 -1.34 8.67 12.67
C ILE A 89 -0.74 8.85 11.27
N LYS A 90 0.20 9.79 11.09
CA LYS A 90 0.86 10.07 9.81
C LYS A 90 2.18 9.32 9.65
N SER A 91 2.63 8.54 10.64
CA SER A 91 3.86 7.73 10.51
C SER A 91 3.63 6.56 9.55
N SER A 92 4.54 6.35 8.59
CA SER A 92 4.47 5.16 7.73
C SER A 92 4.96 3.91 8.47
N LYS A 93 4.16 2.85 8.50
CA LYS A 93 4.54 1.60 9.19
C LYS A 93 5.66 0.84 8.47
N ILE A 94 5.75 0.97 7.15
CA ILE A 94 6.84 0.42 6.36
C ILE A 94 7.86 1.54 6.12
N LYS A 95 9.11 1.28 6.49
CA LYS A 95 10.23 2.18 6.22
C LYS A 95 11.15 1.54 5.19
N GLN A 96 11.41 2.25 4.11
CA GLN A 96 12.25 1.74 3.03
C GLN A 96 13.72 2.07 3.23
N VAL A 97 14.59 1.16 2.81
CA VAL A 97 16.04 1.33 2.75
C VAL A 97 16.48 1.02 1.33
N ALA A 98 16.70 2.07 0.53
CA ALA A 98 17.20 1.99 -0.83
C ALA A 98 18.67 2.39 -0.91
N THR A 99 19.32 2.20 -2.07
CA THR A 99 20.77 2.43 -2.28
C THR A 99 21.25 3.80 -1.79
N GLY A 100 20.49 4.88 -2.03
CA GLY A 100 20.87 6.23 -1.60
C GLY A 100 20.80 6.48 -0.09
N ARG A 101 20.11 5.61 0.66
CA ARG A 101 19.94 5.71 2.12
C ARG A 101 19.43 7.09 2.61
N PHE A 102 18.68 7.81 1.78
CA PHE A 102 18.16 9.13 2.15
C PHE A 102 17.24 9.03 3.37
N GLY A 103 17.48 9.88 4.37
CA GLY A 103 16.73 9.91 5.62
C GLY A 103 16.81 8.64 6.47
N VAL A 104 17.69 7.69 6.14
CA VAL A 104 17.88 6.47 6.94
C VAL A 104 18.74 6.81 8.15
N THR A 105 18.08 6.97 9.29
CA THR A 105 18.71 7.19 10.60
C THR A 105 18.31 6.07 11.57
N PRO A 106 19.02 5.89 12.71
CA PRO A 106 18.56 4.96 13.74
C PRO A 106 17.12 5.24 14.19
N GLU A 107 16.76 6.52 14.38
CA GLU A 107 15.40 6.93 14.77
C GLU A 107 14.35 6.56 13.71
N TYR A 108 14.68 6.73 12.43
CA TYR A 108 13.81 6.29 11.33
C TYR A 108 13.57 4.78 11.36
N LEU A 109 14.63 3.98 11.58
CA LEU A 109 14.55 2.51 11.58
C LEU A 109 13.75 1.96 12.77
N VAL A 110 13.90 2.53 13.97
CA VAL A 110 13.16 2.07 15.16
C VAL A 110 11.67 2.43 15.12
N ASN A 111 11.27 3.37 14.26
CA ASN A 111 9.87 3.75 14.05
C ASN A 111 9.18 2.95 12.92
N ALA A 112 9.78 1.83 12.49
CA ALA A 112 9.20 0.91 11.51
C ALA A 112 8.52 -0.30 12.17
N GLU A 113 7.37 -0.72 11.64
CA GLU A 113 6.86 -2.08 11.85
C GLU A 113 7.54 -3.05 10.89
N VAL A 114 7.81 -2.59 9.66
CA VAL A 114 8.46 -3.38 8.60
C VAL A 114 9.57 -2.56 7.96
N LEU A 115 10.76 -3.16 7.83
CA LEU A 115 11.85 -2.61 7.04
C LEU A 115 11.86 -3.23 5.64
N GLN A 116 11.73 -2.41 4.61
CA GLN A 116 11.81 -2.85 3.22
C GLN A 116 13.18 -2.51 2.62
N ILE A 117 13.98 -3.53 2.32
CA ILE A 117 15.21 -3.37 1.54
C ILE A 117 14.82 -3.28 0.07
N LYS A 118 14.93 -2.08 -0.51
CA LYS A 118 14.63 -1.88 -1.94
C LYS A 118 15.89 -2.14 -2.76
N VAL A 119 15.87 -3.25 -3.50
CA VAL A 119 16.92 -3.62 -4.46
C VAL A 119 16.64 -3.01 -5.84
N ALA A 120 15.39 -2.96 -6.27
CA ALA A 120 14.96 -2.45 -7.57
C ALA A 120 13.49 -2.01 -7.57
N GLN A 121 13.04 -1.36 -8.65
CA GLN A 121 11.63 -1.13 -8.98
C GLN A 121 11.35 -1.52 -10.44
N GLY A 122 10.09 -1.81 -10.77
CA GLY A 122 9.70 -2.26 -12.10
C GLY A 122 9.28 -1.16 -13.10
N ALA A 123 9.32 0.11 -12.69
CA ALA A 123 9.13 1.24 -13.59
C ALA A 123 10.36 1.46 -14.48
#